data_AF-A0A3A0AXU4-F1
#
_entry.id   AF-A0A3A0AXU4-F1
#
_cell.length_a   1.000
_cell.length_b   1.000
_cell.length_c   1.000
_cell.angle_alpha   90.00
_cell.angle_beta   90.00
_cell.angle_gamma   90.00
#
_symmetry.space_group_name_H-M   'P 1'
#
loop_
_entity.id
_entity.type
_entity.pdbx_description
1 polymer ?
#
loop_
_entity_poly.entity_id
_entity_poly.type
_entity_poly.pdbx_seq_one_letter_code
_entity_poly.pdbx_strand_id
1 'polypeptide(L)'
;MKWLRFGAGPLALLLWLGSVGVAMVEIVVVRDLVLRLFVFIVSQGGQFPRRVENAYWSGATLSNIVVLILGVAVAIFAIATGEYHSRRVGTSQSWKLFGWTFAVQLAIFVLAYFL
;
A
#
# COMPACT_ATOMS: atom_id res chain seq x y z
N MET A 1 -0.63 10.61 35.62
CA MET A 1 -0.44 10.20 34.20
C MET A 1 -0.96 11.21 33.16
N LYS A 2 -0.91 12.55 33.41
CA LYS A 2 -1.33 13.56 32.41
C LYS A 2 -0.24 13.89 31.37
N TRP A 3 1.04 13.66 31.70
CA TRP A 3 2.19 13.98 30.84
C TRP A 3 2.31 13.12 29.58
N LEU A 4 1.87 11.86 29.61
CA LEU A 4 1.87 10.95 28.44
C LEU A 4 0.88 11.38 27.34
N ARG A 5 -0.11 12.22 27.66
CA ARG A 5 -1.13 12.68 26.69
C ARG A 5 -0.63 13.78 25.77
N PHE A 6 0.33 14.60 26.20
CA PHE A 6 0.82 15.73 25.40
C PHE A 6 1.67 15.28 24.20
N GLY A 7 2.39 14.15 24.30
CA GLY A 7 3.16 13.58 23.18
C GLY A 7 2.35 12.68 22.24
N ALA A 8 1.21 12.16 22.69
CA ALA A 8 0.44 11.17 21.94
C ALA A 8 -0.20 11.72 20.66
N GLY A 9 -0.63 12.98 20.67
CA GLY A 9 -1.21 13.65 19.49
C GLY A 9 -0.20 13.84 18.36
N PRO A 10 0.92 14.55 18.60
CA PRO A 10 1.96 14.74 17.59
C PRO A 10 2.52 13.42 17.06
N LEU A 11 2.77 12.44 17.93
CA LEU A 11 3.26 11.12 17.50
C LEU A 11 2.22 10.39 16.63
N ALA A 12 0.93 10.39 17.01
CA ALA A 12 -0.11 9.79 16.18
C ALA A 12 -0.23 10.47 14.81
N LEU A 13 -0.10 11.79 14.76
CA LEU A 13 -0.09 12.53 13.48
C LEU A 13 1.10 12.13 12.61
N LEU A 14 2.30 12.04 13.19
CA LEU A 14 3.52 11.62 12.47
C LEU A 14 3.41 10.18 11.95
N LEU A 15 2.92 9.27 12.77
CA LEU A 15 2.71 7.87 12.35
C LEU A 15 1.64 7.75 11.28
N TRP A 16 0.56 8.53 11.38
CA TRP A 16 -0.48 8.56 10.35
C TRP A 16 0.07 9.09 9.03
N LEU A 17 0.75 10.25 9.03
CA LEU A 17 1.41 10.79 7.84
C LEU A 17 2.43 9.82 7.26
N GLY A 18 3.24 9.20 8.11
CA GLY A 18 4.19 8.16 7.71
C GLY A 18 3.50 6.99 7.03
N SER A 19 2.43 6.46 7.62
CA SER A 19 1.68 5.34 7.04
C SER A 19 1.02 5.71 5.70
N VAL A 20 0.50 6.92 5.54
CA VAL A 20 -0.06 7.38 4.25
C VAL A 20 1.05 7.52 3.21
N GLY A 21 2.20 8.10 3.58
CA GLY A 21 3.36 8.20 2.69
C GLY A 21 3.88 6.84 2.25
N VAL A 22 3.99 5.89 3.18
CA VAL A 22 4.35 4.50 2.86
C VAL A 22 3.33 3.87 1.92
N ALA A 23 2.03 4.04 2.17
CA ALA A 23 0.98 3.52 1.29
C ALA A 23 1.05 4.08 -0.13
N MET A 24 1.45 5.35 -0.30
CA MET A 24 1.70 5.94 -1.62
C MET A 24 2.88 5.27 -2.34
N VAL A 25 3.97 4.97 -1.63
CA VAL A 25 5.12 4.23 -2.19
C VAL A 25 4.70 2.81 -2.57
N GLU A 26 3.87 2.16 -1.76
CA GLU A 26 3.37 0.81 -2.02
C GLU A 26 2.55 0.70 -3.30
N ILE A 27 1.94 1.79 -3.79
CA ILE A 27 1.28 1.78 -5.10
C ILE A 27 2.26 1.37 -6.20
N VAL A 28 3.48 1.93 -6.19
CA VAL A 28 4.52 1.60 -7.18
C VAL A 28 4.97 0.14 -7.00
N VAL A 29 5.17 -0.27 -5.75
CA VAL A 29 5.60 -1.64 -5.42
C VAL A 29 4.59 -2.69 -5.89
N VAL A 30 3.31 -2.49 -5.60
CA VAL A 30 2.24 -3.40 -6.00
C VAL A 30 2.05 -3.38 -7.52
N ARG A 31 2.17 -2.21 -8.16
CA ARG A 31 2.15 -2.09 -9.63
C ARG A 31 3.25 -2.95 -10.27
N ASP A 32 4.47 -2.89 -9.75
CA ASP A 32 5.60 -3.65 -10.28
C ASP A 32 5.44 -5.15 -10.02
N LEU A 33 4.94 -5.53 -8.85
CA LEU A 33 4.55 -6.92 -8.55
C LEU A 33 3.53 -7.48 -9.55
N VAL A 34 2.48 -6.70 -9.86
CA VAL A 34 1.46 -7.11 -10.84
C VAL A 34 2.08 -7.29 -12.21
N LEU A 35 2.98 -6.40 -12.64
CA LEU A 35 3.69 -6.54 -13.92
C LEU A 35 4.58 -7.78 -13.96
N ARG A 36 5.35 -8.04 -12.89
CA ARG A 36 6.18 -9.25 -12.78
C ARG A 36 5.34 -10.52 -12.86
N LEU A 37 4.23 -10.56 -12.12
CA LEU A 37 3.31 -11.69 -12.14
C LEU A 37 2.66 -11.87 -13.52
N PHE A 38 2.24 -10.78 -14.17
CA PHE A 38 1.69 -10.82 -15.51
C PHE A 38 2.70 -11.40 -16.51
N VAL A 39 3.94 -10.90 -16.49
CA VAL A 39 5.02 -11.42 -17.35
C VAL A 39 5.28 -12.89 -17.05
N PHE A 40 5.34 -13.29 -15.77
CA PHE A 40 5.48 -14.68 -15.37
C PHE A 40 4.36 -15.56 -15.95
N ILE A 41 3.10 -15.19 -15.80
CA ILE A 41 1.97 -15.98 -16.32
C ILE A 41 2.03 -16.10 -17.85
N VAL A 42 2.26 -14.99 -18.55
CA VAL A 42 2.37 -14.99 -20.02
C VAL A 42 3.58 -15.81 -20.47
N SER A 43 4.66 -15.84 -19.67
CA SER A 43 5.88 -16.57 -19.99
C SER A 43 5.74 -18.08 -20.00
N GLN A 44 4.91 -18.61 -19.10
CA GLN A 44 4.69 -20.05 -18.97
C GLN A 44 3.95 -20.65 -20.18
N GLY A 45 3.27 -19.82 -21.00
CA GLY A 45 2.46 -20.27 -22.13
C GLY A 45 3.21 -20.58 -23.44
N GLY A 46 4.54 -20.46 -23.48
CA GLY A 46 5.38 -20.90 -24.62
C GLY A 46 5.25 -20.13 -25.95
N GLN A 47 4.40 -19.09 -26.04
CA GLN A 47 4.17 -18.32 -27.27
C GLN A 47 4.75 -16.90 -27.27
N PHE A 48 5.91 -16.72 -26.62
CA PHE A 48 6.52 -15.41 -26.41
C PHE A 48 6.73 -14.55 -27.67
N PRO A 49 7.29 -15.04 -28.79
CA PRO A 49 7.74 -14.12 -29.85
C PRO A 49 6.61 -13.50 -30.68
N ARG A 50 5.42 -14.13 -30.77
CA ARG A 50 4.29 -13.64 -31.59
C ARG A 50 3.32 -12.71 -30.86
N ARG A 51 3.43 -12.56 -29.53
CA ARG A 51 2.49 -11.78 -28.70
C ARG A 51 3.11 -10.55 -28.02
N VAL A 52 4.39 -10.26 -28.26
CA VAL A 52 5.19 -9.28 -27.49
C VAL A 52 4.56 -7.87 -27.48
N GLU A 53 4.09 -7.38 -28.63
CA GLU A 53 3.56 -6.03 -28.73
C GLU A 53 2.20 -5.89 -28.01
N ASN A 54 1.27 -6.83 -28.23
CA ASN A 54 -0.02 -6.85 -27.53
C ASN A 54 0.12 -7.15 -26.03
N ALA A 55 1.10 -7.97 -25.62
CA ALA A 55 1.36 -8.28 -24.22
C ALA A 55 1.89 -7.06 -23.46
N TYR A 56 2.73 -6.23 -24.08
CA TYR A 56 3.20 -4.98 -23.48
C TYR A 56 2.04 -4.03 -23.17
N TRP A 57 1.19 -3.73 -24.17
CA TRP A 57 0.04 -2.84 -23.99
C TRP A 57 -0.99 -3.37 -22.99
N SER A 58 -1.19 -4.69 -22.96
CA SER A 58 -2.07 -5.34 -21.98
C SER A 58 -1.52 -5.19 -20.56
N GLY A 59 -0.22 -5.44 -20.35
CA GLY A 59 0.44 -5.28 -19.06
C GLY A 59 0.44 -3.83 -18.58
N ALA A 60 0.74 -2.89 -19.48
CA ALA A 60 0.69 -1.46 -19.18
C ALA A 60 -0.72 -1.02 -18.75
N THR A 61 -1.75 -1.42 -19.50
CA THR A 61 -3.16 -1.11 -19.19
C THR A 61 -3.56 -1.68 -17.83
N LEU A 62 -3.24 -2.96 -17.56
CA LEU A 62 -3.49 -3.59 -16.27
C LEU A 62 -2.81 -2.83 -15.13
N SER A 63 -1.54 -2.47 -15.30
CA SER A 63 -0.77 -1.74 -14.28
C SER A 63 -1.37 -0.37 -13.97
N ASN A 64 -1.87 0.34 -14.97
CA ASN A 64 -2.50 1.66 -14.79
C ASN A 64 -3.85 1.55 -14.08
N ILE A 65 -4.66 0.52 -14.41
CA ILE A 65 -5.92 0.25 -13.70
C ILE A 65 -5.64 -0.04 -12.22
N VAL A 66 -4.63 -0.85 -11.92
CA VAL A 66 -4.21 -1.14 -10.54
C VAL A 66 -3.81 0.13 -9.79
N VAL A 67 -3.00 1.00 -10.41
CA VAL A 67 -2.62 2.29 -9.81
C VAL A 67 -3.85 3.14 -9.47
N LEU A 68 -4.83 3.22 -10.35
CA LEU A 68 -6.06 3.99 -10.10
C LEU A 68 -6.85 3.41 -8.91
N ILE A 69 -7.03 2.09 -8.89
CA ILE A 69 -7.74 1.40 -7.79
C ILE A 69 -7.02 1.63 -6.46
N LEU A 70 -5.70 1.46 -6.44
CA LEU A 70 -4.89 1.67 -5.24
C LEU A 70 -4.87 3.13 -4.81
N GLY A 71 -4.83 4.08 -5.74
CA GLY A 71 -4.93 5.51 -5.41
C GLY A 71 -6.23 5.86 -4.69
N VAL A 72 -7.36 5.32 -5.16
CA VAL A 72 -8.66 5.47 -4.47
C VAL A 72 -8.63 4.78 -3.10
N ALA A 73 -8.08 3.56 -3.02
CA ALA A 73 -7.98 2.83 -1.76
C ALA A 73 -7.13 3.57 -0.73
N VAL A 74 -6.00 4.16 -1.12
CA VAL A 74 -5.13 4.96 -0.25
C VAL A 74 -5.84 6.24 0.20
N ALA A 75 -6.61 6.90 -0.66
CA ALA A 75 -7.41 8.07 -0.27
C ALA A 75 -8.46 7.70 0.78
N ILE A 76 -9.21 6.62 0.56
CA ILE A 76 -10.19 6.11 1.53
C ILE A 76 -9.51 5.74 2.84
N PHE A 77 -8.39 5.01 2.77
CA PHE A 77 -7.59 4.63 3.93
C PHE A 77 -7.12 5.86 4.73
N ALA A 78 -6.57 6.89 4.08
CA ALA A 78 -6.08 8.09 4.73
C ALA A 78 -7.20 8.83 5.47
N ILE A 79 -8.36 9.00 4.83
CA ILE A 79 -9.52 9.67 5.43
C ILE A 79 -10.07 8.86 6.61
N ALA A 80 -10.35 7.57 6.39
CA ALA A 80 -10.96 6.71 7.39
C ALA A 80 -10.07 6.54 8.64
N THR A 81 -8.77 6.32 8.45
CA THR A 81 -7.82 6.20 9.57
C THR A 81 -7.57 7.55 10.24
N GLY A 82 -7.55 8.65 9.50
CA GLY A 82 -7.42 10.00 10.08
C GLY A 82 -8.60 10.33 11.00
N GLU A 83 -9.84 10.09 10.54
CA GLU A 83 -11.04 10.24 11.36
C GLU A 83 -11.01 9.29 12.58
N TYR A 84 -10.59 8.04 12.38
CA TYR A 84 -10.48 7.08 13.47
C TYR A 84 -9.49 7.52 14.55
N HIS A 85 -8.27 7.92 14.15
CA HIS A 85 -7.22 8.32 15.08
C HIS A 85 -7.56 9.62 15.77
N SER A 86 -8.10 10.63 15.07
CA SER A 86 -8.49 11.91 15.69
C SER A 86 -9.48 11.74 16.84
N ARG A 87 -10.42 10.78 16.73
CA ARG A 87 -11.40 10.47 17.79
C ARG A 87 -10.85 9.58 18.92
N ARG A 88 -9.73 8.90 18.70
CA ARG A 88 -9.20 7.84 19.59
C ARG A 88 -7.73 8.00 19.96
N VAL A 89 -7.15 9.19 19.78
CA VAL A 89 -5.75 9.49 20.11
C VAL A 89 -5.44 9.06 21.55
N GLY A 90 -4.31 8.37 21.72
CA GLY A 90 -3.83 7.95 23.04
C GLY A 90 -4.53 6.72 23.63
N THR A 91 -5.47 6.09 22.91
CA THR A 91 -6.09 4.82 23.33
C THR A 91 -5.31 3.62 22.79
N SER A 92 -5.34 2.49 23.51
CA SER A 92 -4.68 1.25 23.07
C SER A 92 -5.19 0.75 21.71
N GLN A 93 -6.46 0.96 21.40
CA GLN A 93 -7.07 0.59 20.11
C GLN A 93 -6.44 1.36 18.94
N SER A 94 -6.21 2.66 19.13
CA SER A 94 -5.54 3.51 18.13
C SER A 94 -4.10 3.04 17.86
N TRP A 95 -3.34 2.72 18.91
CA TRP A 95 -1.98 2.19 18.77
C TRP A 95 -1.95 0.79 18.14
N LYS A 96 -2.92 -0.07 18.47
CA LYS A 96 -3.06 -1.39 17.86
C LYS A 96 -3.34 -1.27 16.35
N LEU A 97 -4.15 -0.30 15.93
CA LEU A 97 -4.41 -0.06 14.52
C LEU A 97 -3.12 0.37 13.79
N PHE A 98 -2.34 1.30 14.36
CA PHE A 98 -1.02 1.64 13.79
C PHE A 98 -0.12 0.42 13.64
N GLY A 99 -0.03 -0.42 14.67
CA GLY A 99 0.76 -1.65 14.61
C GLY A 99 0.33 -2.58 13.48
N TRP A 100 -0.98 -2.76 13.29
CA TRP A 100 -1.51 -3.55 12.16
C TRP A 100 -1.22 -2.91 10.81
N THR A 101 -1.42 -1.60 10.68
CA THR A 101 -1.11 -0.86 9.45
C THR A 101 0.35 -1.09 9.05
N PHE A 102 1.30 -0.81 9.95
CA PHE A 102 2.72 -0.99 9.63
C PHE A 102 3.11 -2.45 9.39
N ALA A 103 2.47 -3.41 10.07
CA ALA A 103 2.70 -4.83 9.81
C ALA A 103 2.25 -5.24 8.40
N VAL A 104 1.08 -4.79 7.96
CA VAL A 104 0.58 -5.05 6.60
C VAL A 104 1.47 -4.38 5.57
N GLN A 105 1.86 -3.13 5.81
CA GLN A 105 2.74 -2.38 4.92
C GLN A 105 4.10 -3.08 4.75
N LEU A 106 4.71 -3.47 5.87
CA LEU A 106 5.94 -4.24 5.85
C LEU A 106 5.77 -5.56 5.09
N ALA A 107 4.65 -6.26 5.26
CA ALA A 107 4.37 -7.50 4.54
C ALA A 107 4.31 -7.29 3.01
N ILE A 108 3.79 -6.16 2.53
CA ILE A 108 3.78 -5.82 1.10
C ILE A 108 5.22 -5.69 0.57
N PHE A 109 6.10 -4.98 1.28
CA PHE A 109 7.51 -4.87 0.89
C PHE A 109 8.23 -6.22 0.93
N VAL A 110 7.97 -7.03 1.96
CA VAL A 110 8.56 -8.37 2.08
C VAL A 110 8.13 -9.24 0.90
N LEU A 111 6.85 -9.24 0.54
CA LEU A 111 6.35 -9.96 -0.64
C LEU A 111 7.01 -9.45 -1.92
N ALA A 112 7.14 -8.13 -2.08
CA ALA A 112 7.79 -7.53 -3.24
C ALA A 112 9.29 -7.82 -3.35
N TYR A 113 9.95 -8.06 -2.23
CA TYR A 113 11.35 -8.43 -2.21
C TYR A 113 11.57 -9.87 -2.71
N PHE A 114 10.64 -10.78 -2.42
CA PHE A 114 10.76 -12.20 -2.77
C PHE A 114 10.17 -12.58 -4.14
N LEU A 115 9.33 -11.72 -4.74
CA LEU A 115 8.65 -11.94 -6.02
C LEU A 115 9.23 -11.08 -7.15
#